data_AF-A0A2E9SQJ8-F1
#
_entry.id   AF-A0A2E9SQJ8-F1
#
_cell.length_a   1.000
_cell.length_b   1.000
_cell.length_c   1.000
_cell.angle_alpha   90.00
_cell.angle_beta   90.00
_cell.angle_gamma   90.00
#
_symmetry.space_group_name_H-M   'P 1'
#
loop_
_entity.id
_entity.type
_entity.pdbx_description
1 polymer ?
#
loop_
_entity_poly.entity_id
_entity_poly.type
_entity_poly.pdbx_seq_one_letter_code
_entity_poly.pdbx_strand_id
1 'polypeptide(L)'
;MQPRKILFAIAVLTSTGVFASDQSTKDFGTESAVAKAMAAQRSGDIASDKEQHLSGKARVGTYKRYVESFAQPIPQSFVDTSFSDKK
;
A
#
# COMPACT_ATOMS: atom_id res chain seq x y z
N MET A 1 25.73 33.99 14.71
CA MET A 1 25.30 32.59 14.44
C MET A 1 24.01 32.64 13.65
N GLN A 2 23.97 32.14 12.41
CA GLN A 2 22.76 32.11 11.59
C GLN A 2 22.17 30.69 11.53
N PRO A 3 20.85 30.51 11.68
CA PRO A 3 20.23 29.20 11.51
C PRO A 3 19.90 28.94 10.03
N ARG A 4 20.55 27.94 9.44
CA ARG A 4 20.24 27.40 8.11
C ARG A 4 18.89 26.67 8.15
N LYS A 5 17.89 27.18 7.42
CA LYS A 5 16.61 26.52 7.20
C LYS A 5 16.72 25.66 5.95
N ILE A 6 16.75 24.34 6.10
CA ILE A 6 16.74 23.39 4.97
C ILE A 6 15.28 23.09 4.63
N LEU A 7 14.85 23.56 3.47
CA LEU A 7 13.51 23.37 2.91
C LEU A 7 13.52 22.07 2.09
N PHE A 8 12.80 21.04 2.52
CA PHE A 8 12.60 19.82 1.72
C PHE A 8 11.30 19.94 0.91
N ALA A 9 11.43 20.03 -0.40
CA ALA A 9 10.31 19.98 -1.34
C ALA A 9 9.91 18.52 -1.59
N ILE A 10 8.64 18.18 -1.31
CA ILE A 10 8.07 16.86 -1.60
C ILE A 10 7.31 16.96 -2.92
N ALA A 11 7.87 16.37 -3.98
CA ALA A 11 7.17 16.18 -5.25
C ALA A 11 6.23 14.98 -5.14
N VAL A 12 4.93 15.21 -5.22
CA VAL A 12 3.90 14.17 -5.27
C VAL A 12 3.72 13.74 -6.73
N LEU A 13 4.19 12.55 -7.08
CA LEU A 13 3.88 11.90 -8.35
C LEU A 13 2.63 11.03 -8.17
N THR A 14 1.56 11.36 -8.88
CA THR A 14 0.29 10.62 -8.93
C THR A 14 0.42 9.39 -9.84
N SER A 15 0.26 8.19 -9.30
CA SER A 15 0.23 6.94 -10.07
C SER A 15 -1.20 6.59 -10.51
N THR A 16 -1.46 6.56 -11.82
CA THR A 16 -2.64 5.92 -12.40
C THR A 16 -2.43 4.40 -12.40
N GLY A 17 -3.38 3.65 -11.82
CA GLY A 17 -3.35 2.20 -11.77
C GLY A 17 -3.93 1.56 -13.04
N VAL A 18 -3.19 0.61 -13.61
CA VAL A 18 -3.69 -0.38 -14.58
C VAL A 18 -3.44 -1.75 -13.96
N PHE A 19 -4.51 -2.54 -13.77
CA PHE A 19 -4.43 -3.90 -13.23
C PHE A 19 -4.06 -4.94 -14.30
N ALA A 20 -3.51 -6.05 -13.81
CA ALA A 20 -2.63 -7.01 -14.45
C ALA A 20 -3.29 -8.07 -15.35
N SER A 21 -2.50 -8.61 -16.29
CA SER A 21 -2.43 -10.05 -16.56
C SER A 21 -1.14 -10.39 -17.34
N ASP A 22 -0.21 -11.09 -16.70
CA ASP A 22 0.43 -12.29 -17.25
C ASP A 22 1.44 -12.86 -16.24
N GLN A 23 1.25 -14.12 -15.87
CA GLN A 23 2.11 -14.82 -14.91
C GLN A 23 3.33 -15.39 -15.68
N SER A 24 4.32 -14.54 -15.95
CA SER A 24 5.58 -14.97 -16.55
C SER A 24 6.52 -15.53 -15.48
N THR A 25 6.75 -16.84 -15.51
CA THR A 25 7.84 -17.48 -14.78
C THR A 25 9.17 -17.08 -15.41
N LYS A 26 9.82 -16.05 -14.87
CA LYS A 26 11.21 -15.69 -15.19
C LYS A 26 12.08 -15.90 -13.96
N ASP A 27 13.15 -16.68 -14.12
CA ASP A 27 14.21 -16.84 -13.12
C ASP A 27 14.89 -15.49 -12.83
N PHE A 28 14.84 -15.07 -11.57
CA PHE A 28 15.46 -13.82 -11.11
C PHE A 28 16.79 -14.13 -10.41
N GLY A 29 17.83 -14.39 -11.20
CA GLY A 29 19.22 -14.52 -10.71
C GLY A 29 19.83 -13.25 -10.12
N THR A 30 19.10 -12.14 -10.12
CA THR A 30 19.45 -10.91 -9.41
C THR A 30 18.14 -10.29 -8.94
N GLU A 31 17.98 -10.05 -7.64
CA GLU A 31 16.77 -9.37 -7.16
C GLU A 31 16.61 -8.03 -7.87
N SER A 32 15.51 -7.89 -8.62
CA SER A 32 15.15 -6.62 -9.23
C SER A 32 15.09 -5.53 -8.15
N ALA A 33 15.50 -4.31 -8.48
CA ALA A 33 15.40 -3.18 -7.56
C ALA A 33 13.99 -3.02 -6.96
N VAL A 34 12.97 -3.43 -7.72
CA VAL A 34 11.57 -3.50 -7.27
C VAL A 34 11.38 -4.54 -6.17
N ALA A 35 11.93 -5.75 -6.32
CA ALA A 35 11.81 -6.81 -5.31
C ALA A 35 12.45 -6.38 -3.99
N LYS A 36 13.63 -5.76 -4.06
CA LYS A 36 14.33 -5.22 -2.90
C LYS A 36 13.57 -4.07 -2.23
N ALA A 37 12.99 -3.15 -3.01
CA ALA A 37 12.16 -2.08 -2.48
C ALA A 37 10.90 -2.62 -1.78
N MET A 38 10.24 -3.62 -2.38
CA MET A 38 9.06 -4.27 -1.79
C MET A 38 9.42 -5.04 -0.51
N ALA A 39 10.57 -5.70 -0.46
CA ALA A 39 11.05 -6.38 0.74
C ALA A 39 11.28 -5.39 1.89
N ALA A 40 11.97 -4.27 1.61
CA ALA A 40 12.22 -3.23 2.61
C ALA A 40 10.95 -2.54 3.11
N GLN A 41 9.94 -2.35 2.24
CA GLN A 41 8.64 -1.82 2.64
C GLN A 41 7.88 -2.76 3.57
N ARG A 42 8.01 -4.08 3.36
CA ARG A 42 7.32 -5.10 4.18
C ARG A 42 8.03 -5.36 5.51
N SER A 43 9.36 -5.37 5.52
CA SER A 43 10.11 -5.58 6.76
C SER A 43 9.95 -4.42 7.73
N GLY A 44 9.73 -3.21 7.20
CA GLY A 44 9.67 -2.01 8.02
C GLY A 44 11.03 -1.56 8.52
N ASP A 45 12.14 -2.14 8.03
CA ASP A 45 13.50 -1.78 8.45
C ASP A 45 13.86 -0.32 8.18
N ILE A 46 13.14 0.34 7.27
CA ILE A 46 13.30 1.76 6.89
C ILE A 46 12.16 2.62 7.49
N ALA A 47 11.31 2.05 8.35
CA ALA A 47 10.28 2.82 9.03
C ALA A 47 10.94 3.87 9.96
N SER A 48 10.23 4.96 10.20
CA SER A 48 10.73 5.99 11.11
C SER A 48 10.53 5.57 12.56
N ASP A 49 11.58 5.68 13.37
CA ASP A 49 11.51 5.45 14.82
C ASP A 49 10.84 6.60 15.61
N LYS A 50 10.44 7.67 14.91
CA LYS A 50 9.84 8.86 15.54
C LYS A 50 8.32 8.72 15.57
N GLU A 51 7.73 9.17 16.67
CA GLU A 51 6.28 9.28 16.78
C GLU A 51 5.71 10.17 15.67
N GLN A 52 4.71 9.66 14.95
CA GLN A 52 4.06 10.36 13.87
C GLN A 52 2.71 10.91 14.32
N HIS A 53 2.57 12.23 14.30
CA HIS A 53 1.27 12.88 14.51
C HIS A 53 0.58 13.13 13.16
N LEU A 54 -0.64 12.61 13.03
CA LEU A 54 -1.47 12.85 11.85
C LEU A 54 -2.15 14.22 11.93
N SER A 55 -2.10 14.97 10.83
CA SER A 55 -2.87 16.21 10.70
C SER A 55 -4.37 15.95 10.81
N GLY A 56 -5.15 16.96 11.21
CA GLY A 56 -6.61 16.85 11.30
C GLY A 56 -7.26 16.35 10.00
N LYS A 57 -6.78 16.84 8.84
CA LYS A 57 -7.25 16.39 7.52
C LYS A 57 -6.96 14.90 7.28
N ALA A 58 -5.77 14.44 7.65
CA ALA A 58 -5.41 13.02 7.52
C ALA A 58 -6.30 12.14 8.40
N ARG A 59 -6.56 12.55 9.65
CA ARG A 59 -7.45 11.84 10.58
C ARG A 59 -8.88 11.72 10.04
N VAL A 60 -9.44 12.81 9.52
CA VAL A 60 -10.78 12.81 8.90
C VAL A 60 -10.82 11.87 7.69
N GLY A 61 -9.79 11.91 6.84
CA GLY A 61 -9.69 11.00 5.69
C GLY A 61 -9.58 9.53 6.06
N THR A 62 -8.87 9.21 7.14
CA THR A 62 -8.80 7.83 7.69
C THR A 62 -10.15 7.41 8.24
N TYR A 63 -10.81 8.25 9.04
CA TYR A 63 -12.13 7.95 9.59
C TYR A 63 -13.18 7.73 8.49
N LYS A 64 -13.19 8.58 7.47
CA LYS A 64 -14.07 8.43 6.31
C LYS A 64 -13.88 7.08 5.63
N ARG A 65 -12.63 6.70 5.32
CA ARG A 65 -12.31 5.40 4.71
C ARG A 65 -12.74 4.22 5.59
N TYR A 66 -12.55 4.31 6.90
CA TYR A 66 -13.00 3.29 7.83
C TYR A 66 -14.52 3.08 7.73
N VAL A 67 -15.30 4.16 7.83
CA VAL A 67 -16.77 4.08 7.72
C VAL A 67 -17.20 3.54 6.36
N GLU A 68 -16.60 4.03 5.28
CA GLU A 68 -16.93 3.61 3.90
C GLU A 68 -16.60 2.14 3.63
N SER A 69 -15.61 1.58 4.32
CA SER A 69 -15.22 0.17 4.13
C SER A 69 -16.32 -0.82 4.53
N PHE A 70 -17.17 -0.48 5.50
CA PHE A 70 -18.30 -1.33 5.91
C PHE A 70 -19.45 -1.36 4.91
N ALA A 71 -19.51 -0.37 4.02
CA ALA A 71 -20.53 -0.31 2.98
C ALA A 71 -20.18 -1.15 1.75
N GLN A 72 -18.94 -1.66 1.66
CA GLN A 72 -18.50 -2.44 0.51
C GLN A 72 -18.96 -3.90 0.65
N PRO A 73 -19.72 -4.44 -0.31
CA PRO A 73 -20.09 -5.85 -0.28
C PRO A 73 -18.86 -6.74 -0.48
N ILE A 74 -18.90 -7.95 0.07
CA ILE A 74 -17.87 -8.96 -0.18
C ILE A 74 -17.86 -9.26 -1.69
N PRO A 75 -16.70 -9.16 -2.39
CA PRO A 75 -16.66 -9.45 -3.81
C PRO A 75 -17.08 -10.90 -4.07
N GLN A 76 -17.89 -11.12 -5.11
CA GLN A 76 -18.46 -12.42 -5.44
C GLN A 76 -17.40 -13.51 -5.64
N SER A 77 -16.18 -13.15 -6.07
CA SER A 77 -15.05 -14.08 -6.18
C SER A 77 -14.63 -14.75 -4.86
N PHE A 78 -14.96 -14.14 -3.72
CA PHE A 78 -14.68 -14.69 -2.38
C PHE A 78 -15.88 -15.43 -1.78
N VAL A 79 -17.03 -15.44 -2.46
CA VAL A 79 -18.24 -16.14 -2.02
C VAL A 79 -18.20 -17.53 -2.63
N ASP A 80 -17.58 -18.48 -1.94
CA ASP A 80 -17.65 -19.89 -2.31
C ASP A 80 -19.01 -20.45 -1.89
N THR A 81 -19.95 -20.51 -2.83
CA THR A 81 -21.27 -21.12 -2.62
C THR A 81 -21.25 -22.64 -2.83
N SER A 82 -20.11 -23.22 -3.24
CA SER A 82 -20.00 -24.63 -3.63
C SER A 82 -19.64 -25.57 -2.47
N PHE A 83 -20.17 -25.30 -1.28
CA PHE A 83 -19.89 -26.13 -0.09
C PHE A 83 -20.54 -27.53 -0.14
N SER A 84 -21.31 -27.89 -1.17
CA SER A 84 -22.08 -29.15 -1.19
C SER A 84 -22.41 -29.65 -2.61
N ASP A 85 -21.40 -30.03 -3.39
CA ASP A 85 -21.60 -30.92 -4.56
C ASP A 85 -20.53 -32.01 -4.58
N LYS A 86 -20.60 -32.90 -3.58
CA LYS A 86 -20.05 -34.25 -3.69
C LYS A 86 -21.21 -35.22 -3.56
N LYS A 87 -21.76 -35.62 -4.70
CA LYS A 87 -22.55 -36.85 -4.84
C LYS A 87 -21.67 -37.93 -5.45
#